data_AF-A0ABD6AX74-F1
#
_entry.id   AF-A0ABD6AX74-F1
#
_cell.length_a   1.000
_cell.length_b   1.000
_cell.length_c   1.000
_cell.angle_alpha   90.00
_cell.angle_beta   90.00
_cell.angle_gamma   90.00
#
_symmetry.space_group_name_H-M   'P 1'
#
loop_
_entity.id
_entity.type
_entity.pdbx_description
1 polymer ?
#
loop_
_entity_poly.entity_id
_entity_poly.type
_entity_poly.pdbx_seq_one_letter_code
_entity_poly.pdbx_strand_id
1 'polypeptide(L)'
;MSSVNEEVVAGAGAEWFFFHGGPGAPRYGGDPTKHAVDHDTETFVREVLQNANDQGIDDETVEVTFRFVDLEGDALKEFLKALGWGEGLHPRLQSVVESGRGDQYAELLERLDDPEDEEPSLRLLVVEDRNTTGLTGGWGEDSNYAALVRDELYSNKRGENAGGSYGVGKSVLWTFSGASTVVFNSNPIGDTIEHPQTTRLIGRAKLPTHTFGDGDQDYQGAGWLCVPEETETGVRPSSVRGREARALAERLHVDRPRVSGTSVLIAGFRDPTRDAEPTLETLSDEFVEAAIKYFWPAMYRGDLRVTVETSSGTTRADLGEAETIRPFVECYADRYADNEELEAPGDVAGYDFPIEIPRRTDGSPTSDGSVRLAARLTGPTDDETLVNHVALFRGSGMVVKYLDQRRVAFGDRNFHAVLAAGSARAEGAPDLGDREVDRFLRFAEPPTHDEWHSTENLREQYKYGFRSALERMFDDVREGLRNLVSRPLHGGTGRIDRLGDKFPVHGEGRRMRLGNGSEEAFSLDASTRFDDGRWVVDGTVEPLVEHTGWRSEVSLVTLGEDGRADRRVELESLSTDSDSVDTEFTDESAALVASESTGVVTFEGRSVSLGIDDADLVGETRLELEATIAVEDES
;
A
#
# COMPACT_ATOMS: atom_id res chain seq x y z
N MET A 1 22.94 -19.85 62.72
CA MET A 1 23.43 -18.83 61.77
C MET A 1 22.81 -19.18 60.43
N SER A 2 21.50 -18.97 60.32
CA SER A 2 20.86 -17.86 59.58
C SER A 2 21.11 -18.02 58.09
N SER A 3 20.37 -18.91 57.43
CA SER A 3 19.18 -18.56 56.63
C SER A 3 19.48 -17.39 55.69
N VAL A 4 19.92 -17.75 54.49
CA VAL A 4 19.94 -16.88 53.32
C VAL A 4 18.47 -16.52 53.07
N ASN A 5 18.11 -15.28 53.38
CA ASN A 5 16.80 -14.74 53.08
C ASN A 5 16.60 -14.80 51.57
N GLU A 6 15.53 -15.48 51.17
CA GLU A 6 14.77 -15.15 49.97
C GLU A 6 14.52 -13.63 49.99
N GLU A 7 15.24 -12.90 49.14
CA GLU A 7 14.85 -11.55 48.77
C GLU A 7 13.51 -11.67 48.07
N VAL A 8 12.50 -11.22 48.81
CA VAL A 8 11.16 -10.90 48.36
C VAL A 8 11.25 -10.20 47.00
N VAL A 9 10.81 -10.89 45.94
CA VAL A 9 10.57 -10.30 44.63
C VAL A 9 9.45 -9.27 44.82
N ALA A 10 9.83 -8.00 44.91
CA ALA A 10 8.88 -6.90 44.87
C ALA A 10 8.06 -7.02 43.58
N GLY A 11 6.73 -7.02 43.72
CA GLY A 11 5.80 -7.11 42.59
C GLY A 11 6.12 -6.03 41.55
N ALA A 12 6.08 -6.43 40.27
CA ALA A 12 6.37 -5.54 39.15
C ALA A 12 5.53 -4.26 39.27
N GLY A 13 6.19 -3.12 39.52
CA GLY A 13 5.56 -1.80 39.73
C GLY A 13 5.02 -1.15 38.45
N ALA A 14 4.40 -1.95 37.56
CA ALA A 14 3.73 -1.45 36.37
C ALA A 14 2.27 -1.09 36.72
N GLU A 15 1.84 0.11 36.35
CA GLU A 15 0.49 0.60 36.56
C GLU A 15 -0.04 1.33 35.31
N TRP A 16 -1.35 1.49 35.24
CA TRP A 16 -1.97 2.26 34.17
C TRP A 16 -1.86 3.76 34.45
N PHE A 17 -1.14 4.45 33.57
CA PHE A 17 -1.01 5.90 33.58
C PHE A 17 -1.84 6.53 32.45
N PHE A 18 -2.59 7.59 32.75
CA PHE A 18 -3.37 8.38 31.79
C PHE A 18 -3.11 9.87 32.00
N PHE A 19 -2.91 10.62 30.91
CA PHE A 19 -2.75 12.07 31.00
C PHE A 19 -4.08 12.76 31.31
N HIS A 20 -4.06 13.68 32.28
CA HIS A 20 -5.15 14.62 32.52
C HIS A 20 -5.28 15.61 31.35
N GLY A 21 -6.51 15.88 30.92
CA GLY A 21 -6.78 16.94 29.94
C GLY A 21 -6.76 18.35 30.54
N GLY A 22 -7.19 18.48 31.80
CA GLY A 22 -7.36 19.78 32.44
C GLY A 22 -8.51 20.62 31.83
N PRO A 23 -8.86 21.77 32.45
CA PRO A 23 -9.97 22.61 32.01
C PRO A 23 -9.65 23.26 30.66
N GLY A 24 -10.36 22.86 29.61
CA GLY A 24 -10.22 23.42 28.26
C GLY A 24 -9.47 22.57 27.25
N ALA A 25 -9.02 21.36 27.62
CA ALA A 25 -8.48 20.44 26.63
C ALA A 25 -9.55 19.97 25.63
N PRO A 26 -9.15 19.74 24.36
CA PRO A 26 -10.02 19.12 23.37
C PRO A 26 -10.48 17.73 23.84
N ARG A 27 -11.67 17.35 23.37
CA ARG A 27 -12.26 16.03 23.61
C ARG A 27 -12.14 15.19 22.35
N TYR A 28 -11.80 13.92 22.53
CA TYR A 28 -11.60 12.95 21.47
C TYR A 28 -12.57 11.77 21.64
N GLY A 29 -13.12 11.29 20.53
CA GLY A 29 -14.07 10.17 20.49
C GLY A 29 -13.45 8.78 20.51
N GLY A 30 -12.13 8.67 20.74
CA GLY A 30 -11.34 7.45 20.57
C GLY A 30 -10.35 7.59 19.42
N ASP A 31 -9.86 6.46 18.89
CA ASP A 31 -8.93 6.46 17.75
C ASP A 31 -9.66 6.87 16.46
N PRO A 32 -9.36 8.06 15.87
CA PRO A 32 -10.08 8.58 14.71
C PRO A 32 -9.92 7.72 13.45
N THR A 33 -8.86 6.93 13.37
CA THR A 33 -8.54 6.13 12.19
C THR A 33 -9.40 4.88 12.05
N LYS A 34 -10.10 4.47 13.13
CA LYS A 34 -11.05 3.33 13.13
C LYS A 34 -12.20 3.47 12.13
N HIS A 35 -12.51 4.69 11.71
CA HIS A 35 -13.62 4.99 10.81
C HIS A 35 -13.19 5.17 9.35
N ALA A 36 -11.89 5.06 9.06
CA ALA A 36 -11.34 5.39 7.74
C ALA A 36 -11.29 4.18 6.78
N VAL A 37 -11.34 2.95 7.29
CA VAL A 37 -11.11 1.72 6.52
C VAL A 37 -11.98 0.57 7.05
N ASP A 38 -12.43 -0.32 6.17
CA ASP A 38 -13.02 -1.61 6.56
C ASP A 38 -11.93 -2.49 7.21
N HIS A 39 -12.11 -2.81 8.48
CA HIS A 39 -11.13 -3.55 9.29
C HIS A 39 -11.57 -5.01 9.47
N ASP A 40 -11.55 -5.79 8.39
CA ASP A 40 -11.80 -7.23 8.43
C ASP A 40 -10.52 -8.03 8.74
N THR A 41 -10.71 -9.32 9.06
CA THR A 41 -9.60 -10.24 9.38
C THR A 41 -8.52 -10.28 8.28
N GLU A 42 -8.91 -10.23 7.02
CA GLU A 42 -8.00 -10.24 5.87
C GLU A 42 -7.09 -9.00 5.84
N THR A 43 -7.69 -7.82 6.05
CA THR A 43 -6.98 -6.54 6.17
C THR A 43 -6.06 -6.52 7.38
N PHE A 44 -6.49 -7.06 8.53
CA PHE A 44 -5.64 -7.19 9.72
C PHE A 44 -4.37 -7.99 9.43
N VAL A 45 -4.50 -9.16 8.81
CA VAL A 45 -3.35 -10.02 8.47
C VAL A 45 -2.42 -9.29 7.50
N ARG A 46 -2.98 -8.63 6.47
CA ARG A 46 -2.20 -7.86 5.49
C ARG A 46 -1.37 -6.77 6.15
N GLU A 47 -2.00 -5.92 6.95
CA GLU A 47 -1.35 -4.81 7.65
C GLU A 47 -0.24 -5.30 8.60
N VAL A 48 -0.53 -6.34 9.39
CA VAL A 48 0.41 -6.86 10.39
C VAL A 48 1.63 -7.48 9.72
N LEU A 49 1.43 -8.32 8.69
CA LEU A 49 2.54 -8.93 7.96
C LEU A 49 3.36 -7.90 7.20
N GLN A 50 2.72 -6.90 6.58
CA GLN A 50 3.43 -5.82 5.89
C GLN A 50 4.30 -5.02 6.87
N ASN A 51 3.79 -4.72 8.06
CA ASN A 51 4.55 -4.03 9.11
C ASN A 51 5.77 -4.84 9.60
N ALA A 52 5.60 -6.16 9.80
CA ALA A 52 6.70 -7.03 10.21
C ALA A 52 7.79 -7.12 9.13
N ASN A 53 7.36 -7.31 7.88
CA ASN A 53 8.25 -7.48 6.73
C ASN A 53 9.04 -6.20 6.41
N ASP A 54 8.41 -5.04 6.51
CA ASP A 54 9.07 -3.73 6.39
C ASP A 54 10.12 -3.47 7.50
N GLN A 55 10.12 -4.25 8.59
CA GLN A 55 11.08 -4.18 9.69
C GLN A 55 12.07 -5.35 9.73
N GLY A 56 12.08 -6.21 8.70
CA GLY A 56 13.02 -7.33 8.58
C GLY A 56 14.47 -6.89 8.65
N ILE A 57 15.32 -7.74 9.23
CA ILE A 57 16.77 -7.58 9.23
C ILE A 57 17.31 -8.15 7.93
N ASP A 58 18.22 -7.42 7.28
CA ASP A 58 18.87 -7.87 6.04
C ASP A 58 19.45 -9.29 6.20
N ASP A 59 19.29 -10.11 5.17
CA ASP A 59 19.76 -11.51 5.09
C ASP A 59 19.14 -12.50 6.10
N GLU A 60 18.11 -12.11 6.86
CA GLU A 60 17.35 -13.02 7.74
C GLU A 60 15.89 -13.18 7.26
N THR A 61 15.38 -14.42 7.29
CA THR A 61 13.95 -14.69 7.06
C THR A 61 13.14 -14.11 8.20
N VAL A 62 12.19 -13.22 7.91
CA VAL A 62 11.21 -12.73 8.87
C VAL A 62 10.28 -13.88 9.24
N GLU A 63 10.10 -14.13 10.54
CA GLU A 63 9.14 -15.13 11.03
C GLU A 63 8.03 -14.43 11.80
N VAL A 64 6.78 -14.67 11.40
CA VAL A 64 5.59 -14.15 12.09
C VAL A 64 4.75 -15.31 12.60
N THR A 65 4.39 -15.26 13.88
CA THR A 65 3.49 -16.22 14.53
C THR A 65 2.26 -15.50 15.05
N PHE A 66 1.08 -15.92 14.61
CA PHE A 66 -0.20 -15.52 15.19
C PHE A 66 -0.62 -16.59 16.21
N ARG A 67 -0.62 -16.25 17.50
CA ARG A 67 -0.99 -17.19 18.56
C ARG A 67 -2.30 -16.78 19.21
N PHE A 68 -3.30 -17.62 19.11
CA PHE A 68 -4.58 -17.47 19.79
C PHE A 68 -4.57 -18.18 21.13
N VAL A 69 -5.06 -17.49 22.17
CA VAL A 69 -5.18 -18.04 23.52
C VAL A 69 -6.54 -17.68 24.09
N ASP A 70 -7.36 -18.69 24.38
CA ASP A 70 -8.62 -18.51 25.11
C ASP A 70 -8.34 -18.70 26.61
N LEU A 71 -8.65 -17.66 27.40
CA LEU A 71 -8.45 -17.65 28.84
C LEU A 71 -9.78 -17.77 29.58
N GLU A 72 -9.82 -18.70 30.53
CA GLU A 72 -10.98 -18.96 31.40
C GLU A 72 -10.51 -19.18 32.84
N GLY A 73 -11.45 -19.11 33.79
CA GLY A 73 -11.22 -19.49 35.19
C GLY A 73 -10.03 -18.77 35.84
N ASP A 74 -9.10 -19.54 36.42
CA ASP A 74 -7.96 -18.97 37.15
C ASP A 74 -6.90 -18.35 36.23
N ALA A 75 -6.77 -18.84 34.98
CA ALA A 75 -5.87 -18.25 33.99
C ALA A 75 -6.34 -16.84 33.60
N LEU A 76 -7.65 -16.66 33.39
CA LEU A 76 -8.25 -15.34 33.15
C LEU A 76 -8.02 -14.38 34.33
N LYS A 77 -8.23 -14.84 35.57
CA LYS A 77 -8.02 -14.00 36.77
C LYS A 77 -6.57 -13.52 36.91
N GLU A 78 -5.61 -14.41 36.71
CA GLU A 78 -4.19 -14.06 36.78
C GLU A 78 -3.77 -13.09 35.66
N PHE A 79 -4.30 -13.28 34.46
CA PHE A 79 -4.11 -12.36 33.34
C PHE A 79 -4.68 -10.97 33.64
N LEU A 80 -5.95 -10.87 34.06
CA LEU A 80 -6.61 -9.60 34.37
C LEU A 80 -5.88 -8.85 35.50
N LYS A 81 -5.40 -9.59 36.50
CA LYS A 81 -4.55 -9.04 37.57
C LYS A 81 -3.21 -8.52 37.04
N ALA A 82 -2.55 -9.25 36.15
CA ALA A 82 -1.29 -8.83 35.52
C ALA A 82 -1.47 -7.61 34.62
N LEU A 83 -2.60 -7.52 33.91
CA LEU A 83 -2.97 -6.39 33.07
C LEU A 83 -3.31 -5.13 33.88
N GLY A 84 -3.50 -5.23 35.20
CA GLY A 84 -3.98 -4.12 36.02
C GLY A 84 -5.44 -3.77 35.73
N TRP A 85 -6.26 -4.78 35.40
CA TRP A 85 -7.66 -4.63 35.02
C TRP A 85 -8.47 -3.92 36.11
N GLY A 86 -8.59 -4.52 37.30
CA GLY A 86 -9.52 -4.05 38.34
C GLY A 86 -9.22 -2.67 38.93
N GLU A 87 -7.94 -2.31 39.09
CA GLU A 87 -7.55 -1.03 39.71
C GLU A 87 -7.28 0.08 38.67
N GLY A 88 -7.03 -0.29 37.41
CA GLY A 88 -6.59 0.63 36.37
C GLY A 88 -7.57 0.73 35.21
N LEU A 89 -7.69 -0.33 34.41
CA LEU A 89 -8.37 -0.27 33.11
C LEU A 89 -9.89 -0.42 33.20
N HIS A 90 -10.39 -1.37 33.99
CA HIS A 90 -11.83 -1.66 34.11
C HIS A 90 -12.65 -0.45 34.54
N PRO A 91 -12.31 0.27 35.63
CA PRO A 91 -13.11 1.41 36.07
C PRO A 91 -13.15 2.54 35.04
N ARG A 92 -12.14 2.61 34.16
CA ARG A 92 -12.04 3.60 33.07
C ARG A 92 -12.97 3.24 31.92
N LEU A 93 -12.97 1.97 31.52
CA LEU A 93 -13.89 1.44 30.51
C LEU A 93 -15.34 1.61 30.97
N GLN A 94 -15.62 1.30 32.22
CA GLN A 94 -16.95 1.48 32.80
C GLN A 94 -17.42 2.95 32.71
N SER A 95 -16.56 3.91 33.07
CA SER A 95 -16.86 5.34 32.91
C SER A 95 -17.15 5.73 31.46
N VAL A 96 -16.39 5.20 30.49
CA VAL A 96 -16.63 5.45 29.06
C VAL A 96 -18.00 4.91 28.63
N VAL A 97 -18.37 3.71 29.07
CA VAL A 97 -19.68 3.10 28.79
C VAL A 97 -20.82 3.92 29.39
N GLU A 98 -20.71 4.30 30.67
CA GLU A 98 -21.71 5.11 31.38
C GLU A 98 -21.90 6.49 30.74
N SER A 99 -20.89 7.02 30.04
CA SER A 99 -20.99 8.27 29.28
C SER A 99 -21.73 8.14 27.93
N GLY A 100 -22.13 6.93 27.54
CA GLY A 100 -22.84 6.64 26.28
C GLY A 100 -21.96 6.70 25.03
N ARG A 101 -20.64 6.50 25.17
CA ARG A 101 -19.66 6.57 24.07
C ARG A 101 -18.86 5.28 23.90
N GLY A 102 -19.37 4.18 24.44
CA GLY A 102 -18.58 2.98 24.72
C GLY A 102 -19.22 1.66 24.35
N ASP A 103 -20.17 1.62 23.40
CA ASP A 103 -20.91 0.40 23.05
C ASP A 103 -19.98 -0.81 22.80
N GLN A 104 -18.84 -0.60 22.14
CA GLN A 104 -17.82 -1.65 21.96
C GLN A 104 -17.19 -2.19 23.25
N TYR A 105 -17.09 -1.36 24.28
CA TYR A 105 -16.57 -1.76 25.60
C TYR A 105 -17.66 -2.40 26.45
N ALA A 106 -18.92 -2.02 26.26
CA ALA A 106 -20.06 -2.54 27.01
C ALA A 106 -20.16 -4.07 26.84
N GLU A 107 -20.07 -4.56 25.61
CA GLU A 107 -20.08 -6.00 25.31
C GLU A 107 -18.94 -6.77 26.01
N LEU A 108 -17.73 -6.19 26.05
CA LEU A 108 -16.61 -6.79 26.77
C LEU A 108 -16.84 -6.81 28.28
N LEU A 109 -17.35 -5.71 28.83
CA LEU A 109 -17.64 -5.61 30.27
C LEU A 109 -18.78 -6.55 30.65
N GLU A 110 -19.86 -6.60 29.87
CA GLU A 110 -20.96 -7.56 30.06
C GLU A 110 -20.41 -8.98 30.11
N ARG A 111 -19.60 -9.40 29.13
CA ARG A 111 -19.01 -10.75 29.14
C ARG A 111 -18.12 -11.03 30.36
N LEU A 112 -17.38 -10.04 30.86
CA LEU A 112 -16.43 -10.25 31.97
C LEU A 112 -17.05 -10.06 33.37
N ASP A 113 -18.12 -9.27 33.47
CA ASP A 113 -18.75 -8.88 34.73
C ASP A 113 -20.14 -9.54 34.92
N ASP A 114 -20.71 -10.23 33.92
CA ASP A 114 -22.01 -10.88 34.03
C ASP A 114 -22.00 -11.91 35.17
N PRO A 115 -22.76 -11.67 36.25
CA PRO A 115 -22.81 -12.61 37.37
C PRO A 115 -23.55 -13.91 37.04
N GLU A 116 -24.32 -13.97 35.96
CA GLU A 116 -24.98 -15.18 35.46
C GLU A 116 -24.06 -16.03 34.57
N ASP A 117 -22.97 -15.45 34.06
CA ASP A 117 -21.94 -16.20 33.34
C ASP A 117 -21.02 -16.92 34.33
N GLU A 118 -21.23 -18.23 34.48
CA GLU A 118 -20.41 -19.08 35.35
C GLU A 118 -19.01 -19.37 34.74
N GLU A 119 -18.81 -19.11 33.44
CA GLU A 119 -17.58 -19.42 32.69
C GLU A 119 -17.13 -18.25 31.80
N PRO A 120 -16.81 -17.07 32.38
CA PRO A 120 -16.34 -15.93 31.59
C PRO A 120 -15.03 -16.29 30.90
N SER A 121 -14.93 -15.90 29.63
CA SER A 121 -13.78 -16.17 28.77
C SER A 121 -13.26 -14.89 28.11
N LEU A 122 -11.97 -14.88 27.80
CA LEU A 122 -11.33 -13.82 27.04
C LEU A 122 -10.37 -14.40 26.01
N ARG A 123 -10.65 -14.14 24.73
CA ARG A 123 -9.73 -14.46 23.65
C ARG A 123 -8.63 -13.43 23.54
N LEU A 124 -7.40 -13.91 23.42
CA LEU A 124 -6.21 -13.13 23.14
C LEU A 124 -5.68 -13.49 21.75
N LEU A 125 -5.14 -12.51 21.04
CA LEU A 125 -4.28 -12.74 19.89
C LEU A 125 -2.89 -12.15 20.20
N VAL A 126 -1.86 -12.97 20.08
CA VAL A 126 -0.47 -12.53 20.14
C VAL A 126 0.12 -12.59 18.73
N VAL A 127 0.52 -11.44 18.21
CA VAL A 127 1.31 -11.35 16.98
C VAL A 127 2.77 -11.28 17.37
N GLU A 128 3.55 -12.32 17.10
CA GLU A 128 4.99 -12.35 17.36
C GLU A 128 5.77 -12.28 16.06
N ASP A 129 6.56 -11.21 15.89
CA ASP A 129 7.58 -11.13 14.85
C ASP A 129 8.98 -11.46 15.41
N ARG A 130 9.80 -12.06 14.55
CA ARG A 130 11.21 -12.42 14.80
C ARG A 130 12.06 -12.03 13.61
N ASN A 131 13.35 -11.83 13.88
CA ASN A 131 14.35 -11.39 12.90
C ASN A 131 13.98 -10.02 12.31
N THR A 132 13.34 -9.18 13.13
CA THR A 132 13.02 -7.78 12.82
C THR A 132 13.81 -6.86 13.76
N THR A 133 13.80 -5.56 13.47
CA THR A 133 14.53 -4.56 14.28
C THR A 133 14.00 -4.40 15.70
N GLY A 134 12.74 -4.77 15.98
CA GLY A 134 12.07 -4.51 17.25
C GLY A 134 11.88 -3.02 17.57
N LEU A 135 11.44 -2.70 18.79
CA LEU A 135 11.13 -1.34 19.23
C LEU A 135 12.39 -0.58 19.72
N THR A 136 13.21 -0.15 18.76
CA THR A 136 14.42 0.64 18.98
C THR A 136 14.13 2.10 19.39
N GLY A 137 15.11 2.73 20.04
CA GLY A 137 15.06 4.12 20.52
C GLY A 137 14.29 4.34 21.84
N GLY A 138 14.00 5.60 22.15
CA GLY A 138 13.37 6.04 23.40
C GLY A 138 12.17 6.98 23.24
N TRP A 139 11.48 7.27 24.34
CA TRP A 139 10.28 8.13 24.37
C TRP A 139 10.51 9.55 23.84
N GLY A 140 11.70 10.13 24.04
CA GLY A 140 12.03 11.50 23.63
C GLY A 140 12.61 11.61 22.23
N GLU A 141 12.74 10.50 21.50
CA GLU A 141 13.39 10.43 20.18
C GLU A 141 12.34 10.22 19.09
N ASP A 142 12.67 10.60 17.86
CA ASP A 142 11.93 10.20 16.67
C ASP A 142 12.32 8.77 16.29
N SER A 143 11.81 7.80 17.05
CA SER A 143 12.17 6.38 16.99
C SER A 143 10.98 5.46 16.68
N ASN A 144 11.25 4.22 16.28
CA ASN A 144 10.20 3.21 16.10
C ASN A 144 9.39 2.98 17.38
N TYR A 145 10.04 3.00 18.55
CA TYR A 145 9.37 2.93 19.85
C TYR A 145 8.40 4.11 20.04
N ALA A 146 8.86 5.35 19.88
CA ALA A 146 8.00 6.53 20.03
C ALA A 146 6.84 6.53 19.02
N ALA A 147 7.13 6.16 17.78
CA ALA A 147 6.14 6.14 16.71
C ALA A 147 4.98 5.15 16.96
N LEU A 148 5.19 4.07 17.71
CA LEU A 148 4.15 3.08 18.01
C LEU A 148 3.50 3.29 19.39
N VAL A 149 4.28 3.76 20.38
CA VAL A 149 3.87 3.81 21.78
C VAL A 149 3.38 5.21 22.20
N ARG A 150 3.86 6.28 21.57
CA ARG A 150 3.58 7.68 21.95
C ARG A 150 2.77 8.42 20.89
N ASP A 151 3.19 8.32 19.63
CA ASP A 151 2.72 9.19 18.55
C ASP A 151 1.34 8.76 18.01
N GLU A 152 0.44 9.73 17.86
CA GLU A 152 -0.88 9.55 17.25
C GLU A 152 -1.06 10.60 16.15
N LEU A 153 -1.37 10.15 14.93
CA LEU A 153 -1.49 11.01 13.73
C LEU A 153 -0.29 11.96 13.51
N TYR A 154 0.86 11.62 14.10
CA TYR A 154 2.09 12.38 14.03
C TYR A 154 3.11 11.58 13.22
N SER A 155 3.48 12.10 12.05
CA SER A 155 4.53 11.54 11.21
C SER A 155 5.63 12.58 11.02
N ASN A 156 6.79 12.35 11.65
CA ASN A 156 8.03 13.03 11.29
C ASN A 156 8.81 12.27 10.20
N LYS A 157 8.24 11.20 9.61
CA LYS A 157 8.93 10.37 8.63
C LYS A 157 9.06 11.10 7.29
N ARG A 158 10.01 12.02 7.19
CA ARG A 158 10.58 12.55 5.93
C ARG A 158 11.78 11.70 5.47
N GLY A 159 11.69 10.39 5.66
CA GLY A 159 12.78 9.45 5.38
C GLY A 159 12.52 8.60 4.15
N GLU A 160 13.58 8.07 3.55
CA GLU A 160 13.51 7.23 2.34
C GLU A 160 12.65 5.96 2.51
N ASN A 161 12.36 5.56 3.76
CA ASN A 161 11.57 4.39 4.13
C ASN A 161 10.14 4.73 4.62
N ALA A 162 9.61 5.91 4.30
CA ALA A 162 8.34 6.43 4.82
C ALA A 162 7.12 6.02 3.96
N GLY A 163 6.87 4.72 3.77
CA GLY A 163 5.73 4.26 2.96
C GLY A 163 4.35 4.33 3.62
N GLY A 164 4.28 4.47 4.94
CA GLY A 164 3.01 4.40 5.68
C GLY A 164 2.33 5.76 5.84
N SER A 165 1.07 5.86 5.45
CA SER A 165 0.18 6.99 5.74
C SER A 165 -0.12 7.12 7.24
N TYR A 166 0.06 8.33 7.80
CA TYR A 166 -0.53 8.87 9.02
C TYR A 166 -1.02 7.90 10.13
N GLY A 167 -0.23 6.89 10.50
CA GLY A 167 -0.54 5.98 11.61
C GLY A 167 -1.77 5.08 11.44
N VAL A 168 -2.40 5.04 10.25
CA VAL A 168 -3.63 4.29 9.97
C VAL A 168 -3.41 2.78 10.06
N GLY A 169 -2.36 2.23 9.43
CA GLY A 169 -2.06 0.78 9.53
C GLY A 169 -1.73 0.30 10.96
N LYS A 170 -1.32 1.21 11.86
CA LYS A 170 -1.08 0.86 13.27
C LYS A 170 -2.38 0.71 14.05
N SER A 171 -3.43 1.43 13.67
CA SER A 171 -4.68 1.48 14.45
C SER A 171 -5.41 0.15 14.46
N VAL A 172 -5.19 -0.69 13.43
CA VAL A 172 -5.81 -2.01 13.28
C VAL A 172 -5.63 -2.87 14.54
N LEU A 173 -4.48 -2.80 15.22
CA LEU A 173 -4.21 -3.53 16.45
C LEU A 173 -5.21 -3.18 17.58
N TRP A 174 -5.58 -1.90 17.70
CA TRP A 174 -6.53 -1.43 18.71
C TRP A 174 -7.98 -1.61 18.27
N THR A 175 -8.26 -1.60 16.96
CA THR A 175 -9.60 -1.88 16.43
C THR A 175 -10.03 -3.32 16.73
N PHE A 176 -9.10 -4.28 16.59
CA PHE A 176 -9.33 -5.69 16.88
C PHE A 176 -9.30 -6.05 18.38
N SER A 177 -9.13 -5.06 19.26
CA SER A 177 -9.20 -5.25 20.71
C SER A 177 -10.54 -4.70 21.23
N GLY A 178 -11.35 -5.57 21.85
CA GLY A 178 -12.57 -5.16 22.56
C GLY A 178 -12.29 -4.14 23.67
N ALA A 179 -11.11 -4.21 24.30
CA ALA A 179 -10.66 -3.24 25.30
C ALA A 179 -9.95 -2.01 24.70
N SER A 180 -9.78 -1.96 23.37
CA SER A 180 -8.88 -1.04 22.67
C SER A 180 -7.52 -0.92 23.36
N THR A 181 -6.97 -2.06 23.74
CA THR A 181 -5.77 -2.21 24.57
C THR A 181 -4.85 -3.27 23.98
N VAL A 182 -3.58 -2.91 23.83
CA VAL A 182 -2.53 -3.81 23.37
C VAL A 182 -1.32 -3.78 24.30
N VAL A 183 -0.55 -4.86 24.35
CA VAL A 183 0.72 -4.92 25.10
C VAL A 183 1.85 -5.31 24.18
N PHE A 184 2.92 -4.50 24.17
CA PHE A 184 4.11 -4.76 23.41
C PHE A 184 5.17 -5.39 24.31
N ASN A 185 5.77 -6.50 23.88
CA ASN A 185 6.99 -7.07 24.44
C ASN A 185 8.03 -7.17 23.33
N SER A 186 9.12 -6.41 23.43
CA SER A 186 10.10 -6.30 22.35
C SER A 186 11.52 -6.54 22.84
N ASN A 187 12.28 -7.23 22.00
CA ASN A 187 13.74 -7.32 22.05
C ASN A 187 14.29 -6.53 20.85
N PRO A 188 14.70 -5.26 21.03
CA PRO A 188 15.26 -4.47 19.93
C PRO A 188 16.57 -5.07 19.37
N ILE A 189 16.91 -4.77 18.13
CA ILE A 189 18.21 -5.17 17.55
C ILE A 189 19.37 -4.45 18.26
N GLY A 190 20.51 -5.13 18.39
CA GLY A 190 21.66 -4.68 19.18
C GLY A 190 21.68 -5.23 20.62
N ASP A 191 20.60 -5.91 21.00
CA ASP A 191 20.38 -6.39 22.35
C ASP A 191 20.56 -7.91 22.43
N THR A 192 21.82 -8.35 22.59
CA THR A 192 22.18 -9.78 22.59
C THR A 192 22.01 -10.45 23.96
N ILE A 193 22.08 -11.78 24.00
CA ILE A 193 22.11 -12.57 25.24
C ILE A 193 23.23 -12.10 26.18
N GLU A 194 24.31 -11.54 25.63
CA GLU A 194 25.47 -11.03 26.35
C GLU A 194 25.23 -9.64 26.99
N HIS A 195 24.19 -8.90 26.55
CA HIS A 195 23.83 -7.56 27.04
C HIS A 195 22.32 -7.43 27.39
N PRO A 196 21.84 -8.09 28.46
CA PRO A 196 20.40 -8.34 28.68
C PRO A 196 19.56 -7.18 29.27
N GLN A 197 19.86 -5.90 29.01
CA GLN A 197 19.15 -4.75 29.64
C GLN A 197 18.00 -4.14 28.81
N THR A 198 17.37 -4.93 27.96
CA THR A 198 16.94 -4.41 26.66
C THR A 198 15.55 -4.85 26.22
N THR A 199 15.15 -6.05 26.66
CA THR A 199 13.75 -6.47 26.65
C THR A 199 12.92 -5.37 27.31
N ARG A 200 11.91 -4.88 26.59
CA ARG A 200 11.02 -3.84 27.06
C ARG A 200 9.57 -4.27 26.90
N LEU A 201 8.76 -3.97 27.91
CA LEU A 201 7.33 -4.21 27.90
C LEU A 201 6.57 -2.91 28.20
N ILE A 202 5.55 -2.61 27.39
CA ILE A 202 4.64 -1.49 27.64
C ILE A 202 3.26 -1.80 27.07
N GLY A 203 2.22 -1.54 27.86
CA GLY A 203 0.84 -1.57 27.37
C GLY A 203 0.40 -0.21 26.85
N ARG A 204 -0.55 -0.21 25.91
CA ARG A 204 -1.12 0.99 25.31
C ARG A 204 -2.63 0.82 25.16
N ALA A 205 -3.39 1.70 25.80
CA ALA A 205 -4.84 1.80 25.67
C ALA A 205 -5.22 3.08 24.91
N LYS A 206 -6.21 2.98 24.02
CA LYS A 206 -6.77 4.10 23.27
C LYS A 206 -8.25 4.22 23.54
N LEU A 207 -8.60 5.00 24.56
CA LEU A 207 -9.98 5.24 24.97
C LEU A 207 -10.44 6.63 24.50
N PRO A 208 -11.76 6.87 24.39
CA PRO A 208 -12.31 8.21 24.31
C PRO A 208 -11.93 9.05 25.53
N THR A 209 -12.01 10.37 25.38
CA THR A 209 -11.93 11.29 26.52
C THR A 209 -13.07 10.98 27.49
N HIS A 210 -12.73 10.77 28.76
CA HIS A 210 -13.66 10.34 29.80
C HIS A 210 -13.33 11.01 31.14
N THR A 211 -14.31 11.02 32.04
CA THR A 211 -14.20 11.55 33.40
C THR A 211 -14.00 10.43 34.40
N PHE A 212 -13.08 10.56 35.35
CA PHE A 212 -12.84 9.50 36.32
C PHE A 212 -12.35 10.03 37.67
N GLY A 213 -12.79 9.37 38.74
CA GLY A 213 -12.38 9.63 40.12
C GLY A 213 -13.21 10.72 40.83
N ASP A 214 -12.91 10.92 42.12
CA ASP A 214 -13.60 11.90 42.97
C ASP A 214 -13.29 13.33 42.49
N GLY A 215 -14.22 13.91 41.73
CA GLY A 215 -14.14 15.27 41.19
C GLY A 215 -14.26 15.38 39.66
N ASP A 216 -14.65 14.31 38.96
CA ASP A 216 -14.88 14.29 37.50
C ASP A 216 -13.70 14.85 36.69
N GLN A 217 -12.49 14.40 37.01
CA GLN A 217 -11.31 14.84 36.27
C GLN A 217 -11.36 14.29 34.84
N ASP A 218 -11.16 15.18 33.86
CA ASP A 218 -11.11 14.84 32.45
C ASP A 218 -9.75 14.22 32.07
N TYR A 219 -9.79 13.07 31.38
CA TYR A 219 -8.62 12.37 30.85
C TYR A 219 -8.65 12.31 29.33
N GLN A 220 -7.49 12.44 28.69
CA GLN A 220 -7.39 12.48 27.23
C GLN A 220 -7.71 11.13 26.55
N GLY A 221 -7.73 10.03 27.32
CA GLY A 221 -8.12 8.69 26.86
C GLY A 221 -6.96 7.77 26.47
N ALA A 222 -5.83 8.35 26.08
CA ALA A 222 -4.55 7.65 25.91
C ALA A 222 -4.01 7.13 27.25
N GLY A 223 -3.81 5.80 27.36
CA GLY A 223 -3.29 5.12 28.54
C GLY A 223 -2.04 4.29 28.28
N TRP A 224 -1.21 4.08 29.30
CA TRP A 224 -0.02 3.23 29.25
C TRP A 224 0.10 2.34 30.49
N LEU A 225 0.23 1.03 30.29
CA LEU A 225 0.67 0.11 31.34
C LEU A 225 2.19 0.18 31.41
N CYS A 226 2.70 0.90 32.40
CA CYS A 226 4.10 1.35 32.42
C CYS A 226 4.59 1.58 33.85
N VAL A 227 5.87 1.94 33.99
CA VAL A 227 6.42 2.53 35.21
C VAL A 227 6.46 4.05 35.02
N PRO A 228 5.63 4.84 35.71
CA PRO A 228 5.70 6.29 35.64
C PRO A 228 7.03 6.81 36.17
N GLU A 229 7.68 7.69 35.40
CA GLU A 229 8.96 8.29 35.75
C GLU A 229 8.79 9.80 35.90
N GLU A 230 9.15 10.34 37.06
CA GLU A 230 9.18 11.78 37.31
C GLU A 230 10.38 12.40 36.57
N THR A 231 10.10 13.35 35.69
CA THR A 231 11.13 14.10 34.95
C THR A 231 11.00 15.60 35.18
N GLU A 232 12.02 16.38 34.78
CA GLU A 232 11.99 17.84 34.90
C GLU A 232 10.81 18.50 34.15
N THR A 233 10.27 17.82 33.12
CA THR A 233 9.14 18.29 32.31
C THR A 233 7.80 17.64 32.69
N GLY A 234 7.75 16.87 33.78
CA GLY A 234 6.56 16.17 34.28
C GLY A 234 6.68 14.64 34.25
N VAL A 235 5.59 13.95 34.58
CA VAL A 235 5.55 12.48 34.60
C VAL A 235 5.55 11.93 33.17
N ARG A 236 6.41 10.94 32.94
CA ARG A 236 6.56 10.24 31.66
C ARG A 236 6.31 8.74 31.83
N PRO A 237 5.49 8.11 30.96
CA PRO A 237 5.40 6.65 30.88
C PRO A 237 6.72 6.01 30.46
N SER A 238 7.26 5.10 31.28
CA SER A 238 8.46 4.32 30.96
C SER A 238 8.15 2.84 30.86
N SER A 239 8.62 2.17 29.82
CA SER A 239 8.46 0.72 29.65
C SER A 239 9.11 -0.06 30.80
N VAL A 240 8.49 -1.16 31.23
CA VAL A 240 9.11 -2.16 32.11
C VAL A 240 10.30 -2.78 31.38
N ARG A 241 11.41 -3.07 32.09
CA ARG A 241 12.66 -3.56 31.48
C ARG A 241 13.12 -4.88 32.07
N GLY A 242 14.03 -5.56 31.37
CA GLY A 242 14.87 -6.62 31.95
C GLY A 242 14.09 -7.84 32.45
N ARG A 243 14.37 -8.28 33.68
CA ARG A 243 13.75 -9.50 34.25
C ARG A 243 12.29 -9.28 34.60
N GLU A 244 11.98 -8.08 35.07
CA GLU A 244 10.63 -7.64 35.42
C GLU A 244 9.73 -7.63 34.19
N ALA A 245 10.24 -7.15 33.05
CA ALA A 245 9.53 -7.20 31.78
C ALA A 245 9.21 -8.65 31.36
N ARG A 246 10.16 -9.58 31.52
CA ARG A 246 9.96 -10.99 31.18
C ARG A 246 8.93 -11.66 32.09
N ALA A 247 9.03 -11.44 33.40
CA ALA A 247 8.07 -12.00 34.35
C ALA A 247 6.65 -11.45 34.13
N LEU A 248 6.51 -10.17 33.76
CA LEU A 248 5.23 -9.58 33.41
C LEU A 248 4.72 -10.11 32.05
N ALA A 249 5.60 -10.30 31.06
CA ALA A 249 5.24 -10.86 29.76
C ALA A 249 4.68 -12.28 29.87
N GLU A 250 5.29 -13.14 30.70
CA GLU A 250 4.81 -14.51 30.97
C GLU A 250 3.39 -14.50 31.54
N ARG A 251 3.11 -13.63 32.53
CA ARG A 251 1.76 -13.50 33.13
C ARG A 251 0.72 -12.88 32.20
N LEU A 252 1.17 -12.13 31.18
CA LEU A 252 0.34 -11.54 30.14
C LEU A 252 0.25 -12.42 28.89
N HIS A 253 0.83 -13.63 28.90
CA HIS A 253 0.88 -14.55 27.75
C HIS A 253 1.53 -13.96 26.49
N VAL A 254 2.42 -12.97 26.65
CA VAL A 254 3.14 -12.27 25.56
C VAL A 254 4.65 -12.44 25.65
N ASP A 255 5.11 -13.49 26.35
CA ASP A 255 6.52 -13.87 26.36
C ASP A 255 6.98 -14.27 24.96
N ARG A 256 8.28 -14.08 24.73
CA ARG A 256 8.90 -14.29 23.42
C ARG A 256 10.30 -14.88 23.54
N PRO A 257 10.79 -15.59 22.51
CA PRO A 257 12.17 -16.05 22.48
C PRO A 257 13.17 -14.90 22.52
N ARG A 258 14.42 -15.22 22.89
CA ARG A 258 15.53 -14.25 22.96
C ARG A 258 16.15 -13.96 21.59
N VAL A 259 15.30 -13.62 20.63
CA VAL A 259 15.65 -13.12 19.29
C VAL A 259 15.04 -11.73 19.10
N SER A 260 15.60 -10.92 18.20
CA SER A 260 15.12 -9.56 17.97
C SER A 260 13.71 -9.56 17.38
N GLY A 261 12.96 -8.51 17.68
CA GLY A 261 11.61 -8.27 17.20
C GLY A 261 10.62 -7.86 18.29
N THR A 262 9.33 -7.90 17.96
CA THR A 262 8.21 -7.46 18.81
C THR A 262 7.10 -8.49 18.85
N SER A 263 6.58 -8.75 20.05
CA SER A 263 5.33 -9.47 20.26
C SER A 263 4.27 -8.48 20.70
N VAL A 264 3.11 -8.51 20.05
CA VAL A 264 1.96 -7.64 20.31
C VAL A 264 0.81 -8.50 20.80
N LEU A 265 0.41 -8.30 22.05
CA LEU A 265 -0.82 -8.84 22.60
C LEU A 265 -1.98 -7.91 22.26
N ILE A 266 -3.04 -8.46 21.68
CA ILE A 266 -4.34 -7.82 21.49
C ILE A 266 -5.29 -8.40 22.53
N ALA A 267 -5.66 -7.58 23.52
CA ALA A 267 -6.50 -8.02 24.64
C ALA A 267 -7.98 -8.03 24.24
N GLY A 268 -8.65 -9.16 24.39
CA GLY A 268 -10.04 -9.34 23.94
C GLY A 268 -10.14 -9.24 22.43
N PHE A 269 -9.40 -10.09 21.72
CA PHE A 269 -9.40 -10.12 20.26
C PHE A 269 -10.82 -10.34 19.74
N ARG A 270 -11.24 -9.53 18.78
CA ARG A 270 -12.51 -9.66 18.07
C ARG A 270 -12.42 -9.03 16.68
N ASP A 271 -13.14 -9.60 15.73
CA ASP A 271 -13.33 -8.98 14.42
C ASP A 271 -14.47 -7.95 14.50
N PRO A 272 -14.20 -6.64 14.31
CA PRO A 272 -15.22 -5.60 14.43
C PRO A 272 -16.30 -5.65 13.35
N THR A 273 -16.11 -6.44 12.29
CA THR A 273 -17.05 -6.60 11.17
C THR A 273 -18.03 -7.76 11.37
N ARG A 274 -17.86 -8.56 12.44
CA ARG A 274 -18.65 -9.76 12.71
C ARG A 274 -19.49 -9.60 13.97
N ASP A 275 -20.75 -10.00 13.89
CA ASP A 275 -21.66 -10.05 15.04
C ASP A 275 -21.36 -11.24 15.98
N ALA A 276 -20.75 -12.31 15.45
CA ALA A 276 -20.46 -13.53 16.20
C ALA A 276 -18.97 -13.85 16.18
N GLU A 277 -18.44 -14.27 17.33
CA GLU A 277 -17.04 -14.66 17.47
C GLU A 277 -16.77 -16.00 16.74
N PRO A 278 -15.87 -16.03 15.73
CA PRO A 278 -15.57 -17.26 15.01
C PRO A 278 -14.83 -18.28 15.88
N THR A 279 -14.82 -19.55 15.46
CA THR A 279 -13.99 -20.56 16.13
C THR A 279 -12.50 -20.33 15.85
N LEU A 280 -11.62 -20.84 16.73
CA LEU A 280 -10.18 -20.78 16.51
C LEU A 280 -9.72 -21.50 15.24
N GLU A 281 -10.40 -22.58 14.86
CA GLU A 281 -10.11 -23.33 13.64
C GLU A 281 -10.42 -22.47 12.41
N THR A 282 -11.60 -21.83 12.39
CA THR A 282 -11.97 -20.89 11.32
C THR A 282 -10.99 -19.71 11.23
N LEU A 283 -10.63 -19.10 12.36
CA LEU A 283 -9.64 -18.01 12.38
C LEU A 283 -8.26 -18.49 11.90
N SER A 284 -7.86 -19.70 12.29
CA SER A 284 -6.59 -20.28 11.85
C SER A 284 -6.55 -20.42 10.33
N ASP A 285 -7.61 -20.97 9.74
CA ASP A 285 -7.71 -21.15 8.29
C ASP A 285 -7.73 -19.79 7.57
N GLU A 286 -8.56 -18.84 8.03
CA GLU A 286 -8.65 -17.49 7.46
C GLU A 286 -7.30 -16.74 7.51
N PHE A 287 -6.57 -16.85 8.62
CA PHE A 287 -5.25 -16.21 8.76
C PHE A 287 -4.20 -16.84 7.85
N VAL A 288 -4.20 -18.17 7.71
CA VAL A 288 -3.30 -18.89 6.81
C VAL A 288 -3.60 -18.54 5.36
N GLU A 289 -4.88 -18.58 4.97
CA GLU A 289 -5.34 -18.22 3.63
C GLU A 289 -4.97 -16.78 3.27
N ALA A 290 -5.24 -15.82 4.17
CA ALA A 290 -4.89 -14.42 3.96
C ALA A 290 -3.37 -14.22 3.85
N ALA A 291 -2.58 -14.88 4.72
CA ALA A 291 -1.12 -14.81 4.66
C ALA A 291 -0.58 -15.34 3.32
N ILE A 292 -1.07 -16.48 2.85
CA ILE A 292 -0.66 -17.06 1.57
C ILE A 292 -1.11 -16.16 0.40
N LYS A 293 -2.38 -15.77 0.39
CA LYS A 293 -2.98 -14.93 -0.67
C LYS A 293 -2.20 -13.64 -0.88
N TYR A 294 -1.71 -13.00 0.18
CA TYR A 294 -1.03 -11.72 0.05
C TYR A 294 0.48 -11.79 0.09
N PHE A 295 1.10 -12.81 0.68
CA PHE A 295 2.56 -12.84 0.87
C PHE A 295 3.23 -14.05 0.25
N TRP A 296 2.56 -14.79 -0.64
CA TRP A 296 3.22 -15.86 -1.38
C TRP A 296 4.52 -15.44 -2.09
N PRO A 297 4.70 -14.20 -2.64
CA PRO A 297 5.98 -13.84 -3.24
C PRO A 297 7.12 -13.80 -2.22
N ALA A 298 6.88 -13.22 -1.04
CA ALA A 298 7.86 -13.19 0.05
C ALA A 298 8.14 -14.61 0.61
N MET A 299 7.09 -15.43 0.75
CA MET A 299 7.23 -16.82 1.19
C MET A 299 8.01 -17.67 0.19
N TYR A 300 7.75 -17.50 -1.12
CA TYR A 300 8.44 -18.21 -2.20
C TYR A 300 9.93 -17.88 -2.23
N ARG A 301 10.31 -16.61 -2.02
CA ARG A 301 11.72 -16.19 -1.94
C ARG A 301 12.41 -16.61 -0.65
N GLY A 302 11.65 -17.06 0.35
CA GLY A 302 12.18 -17.41 1.67
C GLY A 302 12.40 -16.21 2.59
N ASP A 303 11.86 -15.05 2.23
CA ASP A 303 11.97 -13.80 3.00
C ASP A 303 11.01 -13.80 4.20
N LEU A 304 9.87 -14.51 4.09
CA LEU A 304 8.82 -14.54 5.12
C LEU A 304 8.38 -15.98 5.45
N ARG A 305 8.15 -16.26 6.73
CA ARG A 305 7.46 -17.46 7.22
C ARG A 305 6.33 -17.07 8.15
N VAL A 306 5.15 -17.62 7.92
CA VAL A 306 3.96 -17.35 8.75
C VAL A 306 3.46 -18.65 9.38
N THR A 307 3.16 -18.58 10.67
CA THR A 307 2.62 -19.68 11.47
C THR A 307 1.41 -19.19 12.27
N VAL A 308 0.40 -20.02 12.43
CA VAL A 308 -0.75 -19.78 13.31
C VAL A 308 -0.79 -20.87 14.38
N GLU A 309 -0.85 -20.47 15.64
CA GLU A 309 -0.91 -21.33 16.82
C GLU A 309 -2.27 -21.16 17.50
N THR A 310 -2.95 -22.28 17.74
CA THR A 310 -4.21 -22.36 18.48
C THR A 310 -4.10 -23.44 19.55
N SER A 311 -5.15 -23.59 20.38
CA SER A 311 -5.23 -24.72 21.32
C SER A 311 -5.28 -26.09 20.64
N SER A 312 -5.76 -26.16 19.39
CA SER A 312 -5.85 -27.39 18.59
C SER A 312 -4.53 -27.78 17.94
N GLY A 313 -3.60 -26.84 17.75
CA GLY A 313 -2.29 -27.12 17.16
C GLY A 313 -1.66 -25.92 16.47
N THR A 314 -0.62 -26.21 15.69
CA THR A 314 0.16 -25.22 14.95
C THR A 314 0.03 -25.49 13.46
N THR A 315 -0.42 -24.50 12.70
CA THR A 315 -0.55 -24.55 11.24
C THR A 315 0.43 -23.59 10.61
N ARG A 316 1.22 -24.06 9.64
CA ARG A 316 2.16 -23.22 8.90
C ARG A 316 1.57 -22.87 7.55
N ALA A 317 1.73 -21.62 7.12
CA ALA A 317 1.40 -21.24 5.75
C ALA A 317 2.32 -21.98 4.77
N ASP A 318 1.73 -22.88 3.97
CA ASP A 318 2.42 -23.69 2.97
C ASP A 318 1.88 -23.39 1.56
N LEU A 319 2.77 -22.92 0.68
CA LEU A 319 2.43 -22.64 -0.71
C LEU A 319 2.08 -23.91 -1.51
N GLY A 320 2.55 -25.08 -1.06
CA GLY A 320 2.27 -26.36 -1.72
C GLY A 320 0.81 -26.80 -1.60
N GLU A 321 0.08 -26.30 -0.60
CA GLU A 321 -1.33 -26.63 -0.35
C GLU A 321 -2.29 -25.57 -0.94
N ALA A 322 -1.76 -24.47 -1.46
CA ALA A 322 -2.53 -23.32 -1.92
C ALA A 322 -2.92 -23.42 -3.40
N GLU A 323 -3.96 -24.18 -3.72
CA GLU A 323 -4.38 -24.45 -5.11
C GLU A 323 -4.68 -23.18 -5.93
N THR A 324 -5.34 -22.18 -5.34
CA THR A 324 -5.66 -20.90 -5.99
C THR A 324 -4.42 -20.05 -6.30
N ILE A 325 -3.35 -20.21 -5.51
CA ILE A 325 -2.13 -19.39 -5.62
C ILE A 325 -1.02 -20.09 -6.40
N ARG A 326 -1.04 -21.44 -6.45
CA ARG A 326 -0.06 -22.26 -7.18
C ARG A 326 0.26 -21.75 -8.59
N PRO A 327 -0.71 -21.39 -9.46
CA PRO A 327 -0.40 -20.93 -10.82
C PRO A 327 0.44 -19.64 -10.85
N PHE A 328 0.26 -18.73 -9.87
CA PHE A 328 1.05 -17.51 -9.76
C PHE A 328 2.47 -17.79 -9.27
N VAL A 329 2.63 -18.72 -8.33
CA VAL A 329 3.94 -19.17 -7.85
C VAL A 329 4.73 -19.78 -9.00
N GLU A 330 4.13 -20.67 -9.78
CA GLU A 330 4.73 -21.27 -10.98
C GLU A 330 5.08 -20.20 -12.02
N CYS A 331 4.17 -19.26 -12.29
CA CYS A 331 4.42 -18.14 -13.20
C CYS A 331 5.60 -17.27 -12.75
N TYR A 332 5.76 -17.03 -11.45
CA TYR A 332 6.87 -16.25 -10.91
C TYR A 332 8.18 -17.05 -10.91
N ALA A 333 8.13 -18.34 -10.62
CA ALA A 333 9.28 -19.23 -10.67
C ALA A 333 9.93 -19.25 -12.06
N ASP A 334 9.10 -19.44 -13.10
CA ASP A 334 9.55 -19.56 -14.49
C ASP A 334 9.47 -18.22 -15.25
N ARG A 335 9.38 -17.10 -14.54
CA ARG A 335 9.17 -15.78 -15.16
C ARG A 335 10.24 -15.39 -16.18
N TYR A 336 11.45 -15.96 -16.08
CA TYR A 336 12.60 -15.76 -16.98
C TYR A 336 12.83 -16.93 -17.95
N ALA A 337 11.85 -17.83 -18.11
CA ALA A 337 11.94 -18.90 -19.08
C ALA A 337 12.20 -18.35 -20.50
N ASP A 338 13.00 -19.08 -21.27
CA ASP A 338 13.35 -18.75 -22.67
C ASP A 338 12.17 -18.88 -23.64
N ASN A 339 10.95 -19.11 -23.13
CA ASN A 339 9.76 -19.19 -23.95
C ASN A 339 9.39 -17.80 -24.46
N GLU A 340 9.52 -17.65 -25.76
CA GLU A 340 9.10 -16.48 -26.51
C GLU A 340 7.57 -16.37 -26.60
N GLU A 341 6.88 -17.50 -26.65
CA GLU A 341 5.43 -17.57 -26.85
C GLU A 341 4.78 -18.55 -25.88
N LEU A 342 3.49 -18.34 -25.63
CA LEU A 342 2.64 -19.23 -24.88
C LEU A 342 1.95 -20.18 -25.87
N GLU A 343 2.22 -21.49 -25.83
CA GLU A 343 1.62 -22.46 -26.76
C GLU A 343 0.72 -23.47 -26.03
N ALA A 344 1.26 -24.11 -25.00
CA ALA A 344 0.64 -25.19 -24.23
C ALA A 344 0.23 -24.74 -22.81
N PRO A 345 -0.78 -25.38 -22.21
CA PRO A 345 -1.14 -25.12 -20.82
C PRO A 345 0.05 -25.31 -19.89
N GLY A 346 0.29 -24.35 -19.00
CA GLY A 346 1.46 -24.31 -18.11
C GLY A 346 2.67 -23.57 -18.67
N ASP A 347 2.71 -23.24 -19.97
CA ASP A 347 3.79 -22.39 -20.52
C ASP A 347 3.80 -21.03 -19.83
N VAL A 348 5.01 -20.53 -19.56
CA VAL A 348 5.27 -19.20 -18.99
C VAL A 348 6.11 -18.40 -19.98
N ALA A 349 5.71 -17.17 -20.25
CA ALA A 349 6.46 -16.20 -21.05
C ALA A 349 6.38 -14.83 -20.39
N GLY A 350 7.44 -14.04 -20.48
CA GLY A 350 7.49 -12.73 -19.84
C GLY A 350 8.59 -11.84 -20.39
N TYR A 351 8.46 -10.55 -20.14
CA TYR A 351 9.40 -9.54 -20.62
C TYR A 351 9.45 -8.35 -19.65
N ASP A 352 10.53 -7.59 -19.76
CA ASP A 352 10.73 -6.36 -18.98
C ASP A 352 10.36 -5.15 -19.82
N PHE A 353 9.71 -4.16 -19.21
CA PHE A 353 9.50 -2.85 -19.82
C PHE A 353 9.89 -1.73 -18.86
N PRO A 354 10.39 -0.60 -19.39
CA PRO A 354 10.87 0.49 -18.56
C PRO A 354 9.71 1.22 -17.89
N ILE A 355 9.99 1.79 -16.72
CA ILE A 355 9.11 2.75 -16.04
C ILE A 355 9.85 4.08 -15.90
N GLU A 356 9.24 5.13 -16.44
CA GLU A 356 9.79 6.48 -16.39
C GLU A 356 9.40 7.17 -15.07
N ILE A 357 10.27 7.07 -14.07
CA ILE A 357 10.04 7.69 -12.77
C ILE A 357 10.44 9.17 -12.84
N PRO A 358 9.55 10.12 -12.50
CA PRO A 358 9.88 11.54 -12.50
C PRO A 358 10.96 11.87 -11.46
N ARG A 359 11.62 13.04 -11.61
CA ARG A 359 12.60 13.52 -10.63
C ARG A 359 11.99 13.69 -9.25
N ARG A 360 12.80 13.58 -8.20
CA ARG A 360 12.38 13.86 -6.83
C ARG A 360 12.09 15.34 -6.62
N THR A 361 11.28 15.67 -5.61
CA THR A 361 10.88 17.05 -5.28
C THR A 361 12.08 17.97 -5.04
N ASP A 362 13.15 17.45 -4.45
CA ASP A 362 14.42 18.18 -4.23
C ASP A 362 15.22 18.44 -5.53
N GLY A 363 14.76 17.95 -6.68
CA GLY A 363 15.38 18.09 -7.99
C GLY A 363 16.40 16.99 -8.34
N SER A 364 16.71 16.08 -7.41
CA SER A 364 17.61 14.97 -7.68
C SER A 364 17.06 14.05 -8.79
N PRO A 365 17.95 13.55 -9.68
CA PRO A 365 17.55 12.61 -10.71
C PRO A 365 17.16 11.26 -10.08
N THR A 366 16.19 10.61 -10.70
CA THR A 366 15.82 9.22 -10.44
C THR A 366 16.60 8.29 -11.35
N SER A 367 16.79 7.05 -10.92
CA SER A 367 17.41 6.02 -11.76
C SER A 367 16.33 5.41 -12.65
N ASP A 368 16.68 5.15 -13.92
CA ASP A 368 15.80 4.40 -14.83
C ASP A 368 15.59 3.00 -14.26
N GLY A 369 14.34 2.56 -14.23
CA GLY A 369 13.96 1.25 -13.72
C GLY A 369 13.11 0.48 -14.72
N SER A 370 12.91 -0.80 -14.48
CA SER A 370 12.01 -1.64 -15.26
C SER A 370 11.17 -2.51 -14.33
N VAL A 371 10.05 -2.99 -14.86
CA VAL A 371 9.20 -3.99 -14.20
C VAL A 371 9.09 -5.21 -15.10
N ARG A 372 8.89 -6.39 -14.51
CA ARG A 372 8.74 -7.63 -15.28
C ARG A 372 7.30 -8.11 -15.25
N LEU A 373 6.73 -8.25 -16.43
CA LEU A 373 5.44 -8.90 -16.64
C LEU A 373 5.68 -10.32 -17.14
N ALA A 374 5.10 -11.31 -16.47
CA ALA A 374 5.05 -12.69 -16.94
C ALA A 374 3.62 -13.21 -16.88
N ALA A 375 3.28 -14.09 -17.82
CA ALA A 375 1.99 -14.77 -17.87
C ALA A 375 2.19 -16.27 -18.07
N ARG A 376 1.36 -17.06 -17.40
CA ARG A 376 1.26 -18.51 -17.52
C ARG A 376 -0.09 -18.90 -18.11
N LEU A 377 -0.14 -19.79 -19.10
CA LEU A 377 -1.43 -20.33 -19.57
C LEU A 377 -2.07 -21.24 -18.52
N THR A 378 -3.38 -21.09 -18.32
CA THR A 378 -4.16 -21.90 -17.38
C THR A 378 -4.17 -23.38 -17.81
N GLY A 379 -3.84 -24.26 -16.87
CA GLY A 379 -3.91 -25.71 -16.99
C GLY A 379 -5.29 -26.26 -16.63
N PRO A 380 -5.60 -27.52 -17.04
CA PRO A 380 -6.90 -28.15 -16.77
C PRO A 380 -7.14 -28.51 -15.30
N THR A 381 -6.11 -28.45 -14.46
CA THR A 381 -6.16 -28.76 -13.02
C THR A 381 -5.96 -27.53 -12.15
N ASP A 382 -5.95 -26.34 -12.75
CA ASP A 382 -5.80 -25.09 -12.02
C ASP A 382 -7.17 -24.63 -11.49
N ASP A 383 -7.14 -24.01 -10.32
CA ASP A 383 -8.32 -23.40 -9.72
C ASP A 383 -8.83 -22.22 -10.58
N GLU A 384 -10.15 -22.04 -10.63
CA GLU A 384 -10.77 -21.03 -11.50
C GLU A 384 -10.95 -19.65 -10.83
N THR A 385 -10.71 -19.53 -9.51
CA THR A 385 -11.09 -18.34 -8.72
C THR A 385 -10.38 -17.06 -9.17
N LEU A 386 -9.09 -17.14 -9.49
CA LEU A 386 -8.24 -16.01 -9.88
C LEU A 386 -7.77 -16.08 -11.33
N VAL A 387 -8.49 -16.83 -12.18
CA VAL A 387 -8.20 -16.90 -13.61
C VAL A 387 -8.30 -15.51 -14.26
N ASN A 388 -7.36 -15.22 -15.16
CA ASN A 388 -7.18 -13.96 -15.87
C ASN A 388 -6.91 -12.76 -14.95
N HIS A 389 -6.28 -12.99 -13.79
CA HIS A 389 -5.77 -11.92 -12.94
C HIS A 389 -4.26 -11.77 -13.04
N VAL A 390 -3.79 -10.57 -12.70
CA VAL A 390 -2.37 -10.24 -12.57
C VAL A 390 -2.07 -9.94 -11.11
N ALA A 391 -1.22 -10.72 -10.47
CA ALA A 391 -0.74 -10.42 -9.12
C ALA A 391 0.32 -9.31 -9.21
N LEU A 392 0.05 -8.16 -8.58
CA LEU A 392 0.95 -7.00 -8.56
C LEU A 392 1.70 -6.94 -7.24
N PHE A 393 3.04 -6.95 -7.27
CA PHE A 393 3.84 -6.86 -6.05
C PHE A 393 5.20 -6.20 -6.31
N ARG A 394 5.75 -5.60 -5.26
CA ARG A 394 7.12 -5.04 -5.23
C ARG A 394 8.05 -5.86 -4.34
N GLY A 395 9.22 -5.33 -4.03
CA GLY A 395 10.27 -5.95 -3.22
C GLY A 395 9.82 -6.46 -1.85
N SER A 396 8.86 -5.80 -1.18
CA SER A 396 8.27 -6.34 0.06
C SER A 396 7.65 -7.73 -0.15
N GLY A 397 7.27 -8.09 -1.37
CA GLY A 397 6.65 -9.38 -1.66
C GLY A 397 5.22 -9.51 -1.12
N MET A 398 4.59 -8.38 -0.78
CA MET A 398 3.14 -8.29 -0.60
C MET A 398 2.48 -8.08 -1.97
N VAL A 399 1.48 -8.89 -2.29
CA VAL A 399 0.56 -8.69 -3.41
C VAL A 399 -0.37 -7.55 -3.06
N VAL A 400 -0.18 -6.40 -3.70
CA VAL A 400 -0.99 -5.21 -3.46
C VAL A 400 -2.37 -5.40 -4.09
N LYS A 401 -2.44 -6.04 -5.26
CA LYS A 401 -3.71 -6.26 -5.97
C LYS A 401 -3.64 -7.47 -6.89
N TYR A 402 -4.75 -8.20 -6.97
CA TYR A 402 -5.03 -9.11 -8.07
C TYR A 402 -5.84 -8.36 -9.13
N LEU A 403 -5.15 -7.84 -10.15
CA LEU A 403 -5.76 -7.00 -11.18
C LEU A 403 -6.52 -7.87 -12.18
N ASP A 404 -7.85 -7.75 -12.21
CA ASP A 404 -8.71 -8.44 -13.17
C ASP A 404 -8.43 -7.99 -14.61
N GLN A 405 -8.05 -8.94 -15.46
CA GLN A 405 -7.79 -8.77 -16.89
C GLN A 405 -8.57 -9.80 -17.75
N ARG A 406 -9.75 -10.25 -17.29
CA ARG A 406 -10.62 -11.17 -18.04
C ARG A 406 -10.94 -10.69 -19.46
N ARG A 407 -10.98 -9.37 -19.69
CA ARG A 407 -11.23 -8.77 -21.02
C ARG A 407 -10.06 -8.91 -22.00
N VAL A 408 -8.86 -9.22 -21.50
CA VAL A 408 -7.66 -9.43 -22.33
C VAL A 408 -7.61 -10.86 -22.86
N ALA A 409 -8.18 -11.82 -22.14
CA ALA A 409 -8.27 -13.20 -22.60
C ALA A 409 -9.11 -13.27 -23.89
N PHE A 410 -8.55 -13.90 -24.93
CA PHE A 410 -9.22 -14.06 -26.22
C PHE A 410 -9.48 -15.54 -26.49
N GLY A 411 -10.76 -15.90 -26.63
CA GLY A 411 -11.19 -17.31 -26.73
C GLY A 411 -10.86 -18.08 -25.46
N ASP A 412 -10.41 -19.32 -25.60
CA ASP A 412 -10.19 -20.25 -24.48
C ASP A 412 -8.79 -20.12 -23.84
N ARG A 413 -8.10 -18.99 -24.06
CA ARG A 413 -6.72 -18.76 -23.60
C ARG A 413 -6.69 -18.03 -22.26
N ASN A 414 -7.17 -18.71 -21.24
CA ASN A 414 -7.10 -18.23 -19.88
C ASN A 414 -5.64 -18.23 -19.37
N PHE A 415 -5.33 -17.31 -18.46
CA PHE A 415 -3.98 -17.16 -17.92
C PHE A 415 -3.97 -16.80 -16.43
N HIS A 416 -2.79 -16.94 -15.80
CA HIS A 416 -2.44 -16.34 -14.52
C HIS A 416 -1.16 -15.54 -14.72
N ALA A 417 -1.12 -14.28 -14.29
CA ALA A 417 0.01 -13.40 -14.56
C ALA A 417 0.57 -12.76 -13.30
N VAL A 418 1.82 -12.32 -13.38
CA VAL A 418 2.52 -11.61 -12.31
C VAL A 418 3.17 -10.35 -12.87
N LEU A 419 3.08 -9.25 -12.13
CA LEU A 419 3.87 -8.05 -12.34
C LEU A 419 4.84 -7.91 -11.16
N ALA A 420 6.08 -8.33 -11.38
CA ALA A 420 7.14 -8.22 -10.40
C ALA A 420 7.87 -6.89 -10.58
N ALA A 421 7.73 -6.00 -9.61
CA ALA A 421 8.31 -4.66 -9.64
C ALA A 421 9.41 -4.47 -8.58
N GLY A 422 10.26 -3.48 -8.80
CA GLY A 422 11.35 -3.13 -7.90
C GLY A 422 12.24 -4.33 -7.56
N SER A 423 12.63 -4.47 -6.30
CA SER A 423 13.53 -5.55 -5.87
C SER A 423 12.98 -6.96 -6.13
N ALA A 424 11.66 -7.13 -6.28
CA ALA A 424 11.06 -8.43 -6.60
C ALA A 424 11.24 -8.85 -8.06
N ARG A 425 11.66 -7.93 -8.94
CA ARG A 425 11.98 -8.23 -10.33
C ARG A 425 13.24 -9.10 -10.44
N ALA A 426 14.31 -8.69 -9.76
CA ALA A 426 15.65 -9.26 -9.89
C ALA A 426 15.72 -10.75 -9.53
N GLU A 427 16.55 -11.54 -10.25
CA GLU A 427 16.92 -12.90 -9.84
C GLU A 427 18.07 -12.92 -8.82
N GLY A 428 18.76 -11.79 -8.66
CA GLY A 428 19.88 -11.62 -7.74
C GLY A 428 19.79 -10.29 -7.00
N ALA A 429 20.94 -9.67 -6.72
CA ALA A 429 20.98 -8.39 -6.03
C ALA A 429 20.26 -7.30 -6.87
N PRO A 430 19.29 -6.57 -6.30
CA PRO A 430 18.56 -5.54 -7.02
C PRO A 430 19.48 -4.37 -7.36
N ASP A 431 19.33 -3.84 -8.57
CA ASP A 431 20.09 -2.68 -9.03
C ASP A 431 19.52 -1.35 -8.49
N LEU A 432 20.10 -0.20 -8.89
CA LEU A 432 19.62 1.11 -8.44
C LEU A 432 18.23 1.45 -9.01
N GLY A 433 17.92 0.98 -10.22
CA GLY A 433 16.60 1.15 -10.84
C GLY A 433 15.54 0.36 -10.09
N ASP A 434 15.81 -0.90 -9.77
CA ASP A 434 14.91 -1.75 -8.96
C ASP A 434 14.59 -1.10 -7.61
N ARG A 435 15.61 -0.53 -6.94
CA ARG A 435 15.42 0.16 -5.66
C ARG A 435 14.61 1.46 -5.80
N GLU A 436 14.78 2.19 -6.90
CA GLU A 436 13.99 3.40 -7.16
C GLU A 436 12.54 3.07 -7.53
N VAL A 437 12.29 2.00 -8.29
CA VAL A 437 10.95 1.49 -8.58
C VAL A 437 10.26 1.03 -7.29
N ASP A 438 10.96 0.27 -6.44
CA ASP A 438 10.42 -0.16 -5.15
C ASP A 438 10.01 1.04 -4.29
N ARG A 439 10.88 2.05 -4.20
CA ARG A 439 10.61 3.30 -3.50
C ARG A 439 9.41 4.05 -4.07
N PHE A 440 9.36 4.24 -5.38
CA PHE A 440 8.28 4.96 -6.06
C PHE A 440 6.94 4.28 -5.83
N LEU A 441 6.85 2.95 -6.03
CA LEU A 441 5.62 2.19 -5.83
C LEU A 441 5.23 2.11 -4.36
N ARG A 442 6.20 2.03 -3.43
CA ARG A 442 5.94 2.13 -1.99
C ARG A 442 5.23 3.43 -1.62
N PHE A 443 5.65 4.56 -2.20
CA PHE A 443 4.96 5.83 -1.97
C PHE A 443 3.61 5.89 -2.68
N ALA A 444 3.36 5.11 -3.73
CA ALA A 444 2.07 4.98 -4.39
C ALA A 444 1.07 4.05 -3.65
N GLU A 445 1.49 3.38 -2.56
CA GLU A 445 0.62 2.54 -1.74
C GLU A 445 -0.18 3.38 -0.74
N PRO A 446 -1.52 3.31 -0.73
CA PRO A 446 -2.35 3.91 0.31
C PRO A 446 -2.19 3.16 1.65
N PRO A 447 -2.72 3.73 2.75
CA PRO A 447 -2.80 3.07 4.05
C PRO A 447 -3.25 1.62 4.05
N THR A 448 -4.18 1.32 3.15
CA THR A 448 -4.88 0.04 3.02
C THR A 448 -4.08 -0.99 2.27
N HIS A 449 -3.00 -0.59 1.59
CA HIS A 449 -2.12 -1.49 0.84
C HIS A 449 -2.86 -2.38 -0.20
N ASP A 450 -3.87 -1.84 -0.88
CA ASP A 450 -4.79 -2.57 -1.79
C ASP A 450 -4.72 -2.14 -3.26
N GLU A 451 -4.01 -1.05 -3.57
CA GLU A 451 -3.68 -0.66 -4.94
C GLU A 451 -2.51 0.32 -5.02
N TRP A 452 -1.96 0.54 -6.22
CA TRP A 452 -1.03 1.64 -6.49
C TRP A 452 -1.76 2.80 -7.15
N HIS A 453 -1.76 3.96 -6.52
CA HIS A 453 -2.35 5.18 -7.05
C HIS A 453 -1.60 6.45 -6.61
N SER A 454 -2.06 7.61 -7.06
CA SER A 454 -1.49 8.91 -6.68
C SER A 454 -1.84 9.26 -5.22
N THR A 455 -0.97 8.90 -4.28
CA THR A 455 -1.11 9.28 -2.86
C THR A 455 -0.53 10.67 -2.57
N GLU A 456 -0.76 11.19 -1.37
CA GLU A 456 -0.11 12.41 -0.86
C GLU A 456 1.40 12.23 -0.69
N ASN A 457 1.84 11.09 -0.14
CA ASN A 457 3.27 10.77 -0.01
C ASN A 457 3.98 10.80 -1.36
N LEU A 458 3.36 10.24 -2.40
CA LEU A 458 3.95 10.24 -3.75
C LEU A 458 4.13 11.67 -4.28
N ARG A 459 3.14 12.56 -4.05
CA ARG A 459 3.19 13.98 -4.42
C ARG A 459 4.26 14.76 -3.66
N GLU A 460 4.49 14.43 -2.39
CA GLU A 460 5.51 15.08 -1.58
C GLU A 460 6.93 14.69 -2.02
N GLN A 461 7.13 13.44 -2.47
CA GLN A 461 8.45 12.90 -2.78
C GLN A 461 8.89 13.13 -4.23
N TYR A 462 7.94 13.22 -5.18
CA TYR A 462 8.24 13.32 -6.61
C TYR A 462 7.60 14.54 -7.28
N LYS A 463 8.28 15.08 -8.30
CA LYS A 463 7.75 16.15 -9.16
C LYS A 463 6.59 15.66 -10.04
N TYR A 464 5.89 16.61 -10.65
CA TYR A 464 4.82 16.36 -11.63
C TYR A 464 5.19 15.27 -12.65
N GLY A 465 4.20 14.46 -13.03
CA GLY A 465 4.34 13.31 -13.93
C GLY A 465 4.24 11.94 -13.24
N PHE A 466 4.20 11.87 -11.90
CA PHE A 466 4.06 10.60 -11.16
C PHE A 466 2.76 9.86 -11.49
N ARG A 467 1.64 10.59 -11.71
CA ARG A 467 0.35 9.98 -12.09
C ARG A 467 0.46 9.35 -13.48
N SER A 468 0.98 10.10 -14.43
CA SER A 468 1.19 9.64 -15.81
C SER A 468 2.15 8.45 -15.87
N ALA A 469 3.18 8.40 -15.01
CA ALA A 469 4.06 7.24 -14.90
C ALA A 469 3.33 5.98 -14.45
N LEU A 470 2.45 6.08 -13.43
CA LEU A 470 1.62 4.96 -12.97
C LEU A 470 0.61 4.52 -14.04
N GLU A 471 -0.08 5.47 -14.66
CA GLU A 471 -1.07 5.20 -15.72
C GLU A 471 -0.43 4.49 -16.91
N ARG A 472 0.72 4.99 -17.39
CA ARG A 472 1.49 4.35 -18.47
C ARG A 472 1.91 2.94 -18.10
N MET A 473 2.43 2.71 -16.89
CA MET A 473 2.78 1.37 -16.43
C MET A 473 1.59 0.41 -16.52
N PHE A 474 0.38 0.82 -16.10
CA PHE A 474 -0.80 -0.03 -16.20
C PHE A 474 -1.27 -0.25 -17.64
N ASP A 475 -1.09 0.72 -18.52
CA ASP A 475 -1.39 0.55 -19.95
C ASP A 475 -0.40 -0.40 -20.62
N ASP A 476 0.89 -0.32 -20.27
CA ASP A 476 1.94 -1.23 -20.72
C ASP A 476 1.68 -2.66 -20.22
N VAL A 477 1.21 -2.85 -18.99
CA VAL A 477 0.76 -4.16 -18.49
C VAL A 477 -0.34 -4.73 -19.38
N ARG A 478 -1.36 -3.94 -19.72
CA ARG A 478 -2.49 -4.40 -20.53
C ARG A 478 -2.07 -4.71 -21.96
N GLU A 479 -1.24 -3.87 -22.58
CA GLU A 479 -0.70 -4.14 -23.92
C GLU A 479 0.19 -5.38 -23.92
N GLY A 480 1.02 -5.52 -22.89
CA GLY A 480 1.88 -6.68 -22.68
C GLY A 480 1.15 -7.99 -22.58
N LEU A 481 0.13 -8.04 -21.72
CA LEU A 481 -0.71 -9.21 -21.56
C LEU A 481 -1.43 -9.55 -22.86
N ARG A 482 -1.97 -8.56 -23.58
CA ARG A 482 -2.57 -8.80 -24.90
C ARG A 482 -1.56 -9.43 -25.85
N ASN A 483 -0.30 -8.98 -25.84
CA ASN A 483 0.74 -9.52 -26.70
C ASN A 483 1.14 -10.95 -26.33
N LEU A 484 1.32 -11.24 -25.03
CA LEU A 484 1.69 -12.57 -24.51
C LEU A 484 0.59 -13.62 -24.77
N VAL A 485 -0.68 -13.25 -24.56
CA VAL A 485 -1.82 -14.18 -24.61
C VAL A 485 -2.42 -14.30 -26.03
N SER A 486 -2.10 -13.39 -26.95
CA SER A 486 -2.56 -13.48 -28.34
C SER A 486 -2.01 -14.73 -29.05
N ARG A 487 -2.82 -15.40 -29.88
CA ARG A 487 -2.32 -16.52 -30.72
C ARG A 487 -1.39 -15.97 -31.81
N PRO A 488 -0.29 -16.67 -32.14
CA PRO A 488 0.44 -16.39 -33.35
C PRO A 488 -0.48 -16.69 -34.54
N LEU A 489 -0.72 -15.68 -35.38
CA LEU A 489 -1.29 -15.91 -36.71
C LEU A 489 -0.26 -16.77 -37.47
N HIS A 490 -0.65 -17.98 -37.88
CA HIS A 490 0.21 -18.88 -38.62
C HIS A 490 0.83 -18.16 -39.82
N GLY A 491 2.17 -18.05 -39.83
CA GLY A 491 2.95 -17.50 -40.94
C GLY A 491 3.49 -16.10 -40.70
N GLY A 492 4.50 -15.97 -39.84
CA GLY A 492 5.25 -14.74 -39.69
C GLY A 492 6.29 -14.87 -38.58
N THR A 493 7.46 -15.40 -38.92
CA THR A 493 8.64 -15.32 -38.05
C THR A 493 8.93 -13.85 -37.72
N GLY A 494 8.85 -13.47 -36.44
CA GLY A 494 9.33 -12.16 -35.96
C GLY A 494 8.24 -11.23 -35.40
N ARG A 495 7.55 -11.63 -34.31
CA ARG A 495 6.76 -10.69 -33.50
C ARG A 495 7.49 -10.17 -32.26
N ILE A 496 8.51 -10.87 -31.76
CA ILE A 496 9.23 -10.49 -30.52
C ILE A 496 10.36 -9.48 -30.79
N ASP A 497 10.97 -9.50 -31.98
CA ASP A 497 11.85 -8.42 -32.42
C ASP A 497 11.13 -7.04 -32.48
N ARG A 498 9.79 -7.03 -32.55
CA ARG A 498 8.99 -5.80 -32.50
C ARG A 498 8.69 -5.29 -31.08
N LEU A 499 9.01 -6.04 -30.02
CA LEU A 499 8.90 -5.53 -28.64
C LEU A 499 10.03 -4.53 -28.35
N GLY A 500 11.26 -4.82 -28.77
CA GLY A 500 12.38 -3.88 -28.66
C GLY A 500 12.18 -2.61 -29.50
N ASP A 501 11.60 -2.75 -30.70
CA ASP A 501 11.38 -1.62 -31.61
C ASP A 501 10.15 -0.75 -31.28
N LYS A 502 9.23 -1.24 -30.43
CA LYS A 502 8.05 -0.47 -29.99
C LYS A 502 8.27 0.33 -28.69
N PHE A 503 9.35 0.03 -27.96
CA PHE A 503 9.78 0.79 -26.79
C PHE A 503 11.16 1.40 -27.06
N PRO A 504 11.25 2.49 -27.84
CA PRO A 504 12.54 3.10 -28.15
C PRO A 504 13.19 3.64 -26.88
N VAL A 505 14.41 3.16 -26.63
CA VAL A 505 15.37 3.74 -25.69
C VAL A 505 15.86 5.07 -26.28
N HIS A 506 15.10 6.15 -26.09
CA HIS A 506 15.56 7.53 -26.02
C HIS A 506 14.37 8.47 -25.78
N GLY A 507 14.52 9.38 -24.82
CA GLY A 507 13.49 10.34 -24.46
C GLY A 507 13.20 11.31 -25.60
N GLU A 508 11.96 11.31 -26.08
CA GLU A 508 11.40 12.32 -26.97
C GLU A 508 9.86 12.20 -26.98
N GLY A 509 9.17 13.29 -26.64
CA GLY A 509 7.78 13.61 -27.05
C GLY A 509 6.62 12.78 -26.48
N ARG A 510 5.67 13.46 -25.81
CA ARG A 510 4.37 12.89 -25.40
C ARG A 510 3.53 12.56 -26.66
N ARG A 511 3.45 11.27 -27.04
CA ARG A 511 2.48 10.76 -28.02
C ARG A 511 1.13 10.53 -27.34
N MET A 512 0.08 11.21 -27.79
CA MET A 512 -1.31 10.95 -27.38
C MET A 512 -2.06 10.34 -28.55
N ARG A 513 -2.63 9.14 -28.39
CA ARG A 513 -3.70 8.66 -29.27
C ARG A 513 -5.04 9.13 -28.70
N LEU A 514 -5.71 10.04 -29.38
CA LEU A 514 -7.09 10.44 -29.06
C LEU A 514 -8.06 9.38 -29.63
N GLY A 515 -8.98 8.88 -28.79
CA GLY A 515 -9.82 7.72 -29.09
C GLY A 515 -11.14 8.01 -29.83
N ASN A 516 -11.44 7.10 -30.76
CA ASN A 516 -12.69 6.64 -31.37
C ASN A 516 -14.02 7.40 -31.18
N GLY A 517 -14.55 7.89 -32.30
CA GLY A 517 -15.98 8.13 -32.56
C GLY A 517 -16.29 8.26 -34.06
N SER A 518 -17.22 7.43 -34.55
CA SER A 518 -17.73 7.33 -35.95
C SER A 518 -16.71 6.94 -37.03
N GLU A 519 -17.18 6.32 -38.13
CA GLU A 519 -16.37 5.82 -39.27
C GLU A 519 -15.20 6.77 -39.56
N GLU A 520 -13.95 6.27 -39.41
CA GLU A 520 -12.72 7.08 -39.37
C GLU A 520 -12.54 7.85 -40.69
N ALA A 521 -13.07 9.07 -40.76
CA ALA A 521 -12.89 9.97 -41.89
C ALA A 521 -11.49 10.62 -41.91
N PHE A 522 -10.76 10.56 -40.78
CA PHE A 522 -9.41 11.10 -40.62
C PHE A 522 -8.50 10.22 -39.77
N SER A 523 -7.21 10.25 -40.09
CA SER A 523 -6.10 9.87 -39.22
C SER A 523 -5.42 11.15 -38.74
N LEU A 524 -5.35 11.32 -37.42
CA LEU A 524 -4.80 12.50 -36.75
C LEU A 524 -3.68 12.06 -35.81
N ASP A 525 -2.50 12.65 -35.95
CA ASP A 525 -1.38 12.47 -35.03
C ASP A 525 -0.83 13.84 -34.68
N ALA A 526 -0.64 14.13 -33.38
CA ALA A 526 0.02 15.37 -33.01
C ALA A 526 0.65 15.28 -31.62
N SER A 527 1.60 16.17 -31.41
CA SER A 527 2.41 16.25 -30.20
C SER A 527 2.64 17.70 -29.82
N THR A 528 2.94 17.92 -28.55
CA THR A 528 3.31 19.24 -28.04
C THR A 528 4.60 19.13 -27.23
N ARG A 529 5.41 20.19 -27.30
CA ARG A 529 6.63 20.35 -26.50
C ARG A 529 6.76 21.81 -26.05
N PHE A 530 7.43 22.05 -24.94
CA PHE A 530 7.71 23.40 -24.45
C PHE A 530 9.19 23.73 -24.68
N ASP A 531 9.48 24.80 -25.42
CA ASP A 531 10.83 25.19 -25.84
C ASP A 531 10.97 26.72 -25.85
N ASP A 532 12.06 27.23 -25.24
CA ASP A 532 12.40 28.67 -25.13
C ASP A 532 11.22 29.59 -24.74
N GLY A 533 10.39 29.17 -23.78
CA GLY A 533 9.25 29.93 -23.29
C GLY A 533 8.00 29.88 -24.19
N ARG A 534 7.95 28.94 -25.14
CA ARG A 534 6.83 28.76 -26.08
C ARG A 534 6.42 27.30 -26.17
N TRP A 535 5.14 27.06 -26.37
CA TRP A 535 4.66 25.75 -26.79
C TRP A 535 4.87 25.58 -28.29
N VAL A 536 5.50 24.49 -28.69
CA VAL A 536 5.61 24.05 -30.09
C VAL A 536 4.66 22.87 -30.25
N VAL A 537 3.85 22.91 -31.30
CA VAL A 537 2.85 21.91 -31.64
C VAL A 537 3.19 21.37 -33.02
N ASP A 538 3.29 20.06 -33.16
CA ASP A 538 3.62 19.41 -34.43
C ASP A 538 2.67 18.25 -34.66
N GLY A 539 2.18 18.06 -35.88
CA GLY A 539 1.26 16.97 -36.18
C GLY A 539 0.98 16.73 -37.65
N THR A 540 0.16 15.73 -37.91
CA THR A 540 -0.26 15.28 -39.22
C THR A 540 -1.78 15.10 -39.26
N VAL A 541 -2.40 15.61 -40.32
CA VAL A 541 -3.82 15.41 -40.64
C VAL A 541 -3.90 14.67 -41.97
N GLU A 542 -4.57 13.52 -41.96
CA GLU A 542 -4.80 12.69 -43.15
C GLU A 542 -6.29 12.37 -43.30
N PRO A 543 -6.97 12.85 -44.35
CA PRO A 543 -8.31 12.38 -44.67
C PRO A 543 -8.27 10.94 -45.20
N LEU A 544 -9.15 10.08 -44.70
CA LEU A 544 -9.22 8.65 -45.02
C LEU A 544 -10.36 8.29 -45.99
N VAL A 545 -11.18 9.28 -46.37
CA VAL A 545 -12.30 9.12 -47.31
C VAL A 545 -12.23 10.18 -48.43
N GLU A 546 -12.86 9.92 -49.57
CA GLU A 546 -12.93 10.90 -50.67
C GLU A 546 -13.64 12.18 -50.23
N HIS A 547 -13.10 13.34 -50.63
CA HIS A 547 -13.55 14.63 -50.14
C HIS A 547 -13.39 15.73 -51.18
N THR A 548 -14.19 16.79 -51.06
CA THR A 548 -14.02 18.03 -51.84
C THR A 548 -13.27 19.12 -51.07
N GLY A 549 -12.88 18.82 -49.83
CA GLY A 549 -12.05 19.65 -48.98
C GLY A 549 -12.19 19.22 -47.53
N TRP A 550 -11.29 19.68 -46.67
CA TRP A 550 -11.36 19.43 -45.24
C TRP A 550 -10.88 20.64 -44.44
N ARG A 551 -11.35 20.72 -43.20
CA ARG A 551 -10.94 21.72 -42.21
C ARG A 551 -10.52 21.02 -40.94
N SER A 552 -9.36 21.35 -40.40
CA SER A 552 -8.91 20.88 -39.08
C SER A 552 -8.61 22.07 -38.18
N GLU A 553 -9.22 22.09 -37.00
CA GLU A 553 -8.97 23.08 -35.96
C GLU A 553 -7.93 22.55 -34.98
N VAL A 554 -6.93 23.38 -34.67
CA VAL A 554 -5.83 23.11 -33.75
C VAL A 554 -5.94 24.09 -32.60
N SER A 555 -6.15 23.59 -31.38
CA SER A 555 -6.18 24.42 -30.19
C SER A 555 -5.41 23.79 -29.03
N LEU A 556 -4.75 24.63 -28.23
CA LEU A 556 -3.96 24.22 -27.08
C LEU A 556 -4.63 24.75 -25.81
N VAL A 557 -4.90 23.87 -24.85
CA VAL A 557 -5.55 24.24 -23.58
C VAL A 557 -4.72 23.79 -22.38
N THR A 558 -4.69 24.56 -21.30
CA THR A 558 -4.13 24.16 -20.01
C THR A 558 -5.16 23.37 -19.21
N LEU A 559 -4.69 22.42 -18.40
CA LEU A 559 -5.54 21.65 -17.49
C LEU A 559 -5.45 22.23 -16.08
N GLY A 560 -6.60 22.46 -15.46
CA GLY A 560 -6.71 22.89 -14.06
C GLY A 560 -6.47 21.75 -13.07
N GLU A 561 -6.46 22.06 -11.78
CA GLU A 561 -6.20 21.11 -10.67
C GLU A 561 -7.17 19.91 -10.63
N ASP A 562 -8.34 20.04 -11.26
CA ASP A 562 -9.38 19.00 -11.38
C ASP A 562 -9.32 18.22 -12.71
N GLY A 563 -8.34 18.49 -13.57
CA GLY A 563 -8.16 17.87 -14.88
C GLY A 563 -9.10 18.39 -15.97
N ARG A 564 -9.85 19.46 -15.72
CA ARG A 564 -10.67 20.12 -16.76
C ARG A 564 -9.85 21.17 -17.51
N ALA A 565 -10.25 21.44 -18.76
CA ALA A 565 -9.68 22.54 -19.52
C ALA A 565 -9.92 23.87 -18.79
N ASP A 566 -8.85 24.58 -18.47
CA ASP A 566 -8.84 25.80 -17.65
C ASP A 566 -8.70 27.06 -18.54
N ARG A 567 -7.63 27.16 -19.33
CA ARG A 567 -7.40 28.28 -20.27
C ARG A 567 -6.85 27.83 -21.61
N ARG A 568 -7.17 28.57 -22.68
CA ARG A 568 -6.57 28.36 -24.01
C ARG A 568 -5.24 29.11 -24.13
N VAL A 569 -4.27 28.51 -24.81
CA VAL A 569 -2.96 29.08 -25.12
C VAL A 569 -2.97 29.54 -26.59
N GLU A 570 -2.72 30.82 -26.82
CA GLU A 570 -2.73 31.43 -28.15
C GLU A 570 -1.57 30.93 -29.03
N LEU A 571 -1.88 30.52 -30.26
CA LEU A 571 -0.90 30.13 -31.28
C LEU A 571 -0.49 31.36 -32.12
N GLU A 572 0.79 31.73 -32.05
CA GLU A 572 1.36 32.86 -32.80
C GLU A 572 1.64 32.49 -34.27
N SER A 573 1.92 31.21 -34.52
CA SER A 573 2.18 30.71 -35.87
C SER A 573 1.76 29.26 -36.02
N LEU A 574 1.43 28.89 -37.25
CA LEU A 574 1.09 27.56 -37.70
C LEU A 574 1.47 27.52 -39.18
N SER A 575 2.27 26.55 -39.55
CA SER A 575 2.84 26.37 -40.89
C SER A 575 2.64 24.94 -41.33
N THR A 576 2.47 24.74 -42.64
CA THR A 576 2.23 23.43 -43.23
C THR A 576 3.31 23.08 -44.25
N ASP A 577 3.47 21.80 -44.53
CA ASP A 577 4.35 21.28 -45.59
C ASP A 577 3.73 21.34 -47.00
N SER A 578 2.51 21.87 -47.12
CA SER A 578 1.72 21.89 -48.35
C SER A 578 1.19 23.28 -48.68
N ASP A 579 1.56 23.78 -49.87
CA ASP A 579 1.08 25.06 -50.43
C ASP A 579 -0.42 25.04 -50.79
N SER A 580 -1.08 23.89 -50.65
CA SER A 580 -2.50 23.70 -50.96
C SER A 580 -3.41 23.76 -49.72
N VAL A 581 -2.83 24.16 -48.58
CA VAL A 581 -3.53 24.37 -47.30
C VAL A 581 -3.36 25.81 -46.86
N ASP A 582 -4.48 26.49 -46.69
CA ASP A 582 -4.51 27.82 -46.08
C ASP A 582 -4.62 27.68 -44.56
N THR A 583 -3.92 28.57 -43.84
CA THR A 583 -4.00 28.65 -42.38
C THR A 583 -4.75 29.90 -41.96
N GLU A 584 -5.81 29.71 -41.17
CA GLU A 584 -6.63 30.79 -40.61
C GLU A 584 -6.42 30.85 -39.10
N PHE A 585 -6.10 32.02 -38.56
CA PHE A 585 -5.99 32.23 -37.11
C PHE A 585 -7.25 32.90 -36.57
N THR A 586 -7.74 32.39 -35.44
CA THR A 586 -8.72 33.07 -34.59
C THR A 586 -8.07 33.41 -33.25
N ASP A 587 -8.75 34.21 -32.42
CA ASP A 587 -8.26 34.57 -31.09
C ASP A 587 -8.11 33.34 -30.15
N GLU A 588 -8.66 32.17 -30.52
CA GLU A 588 -8.73 30.97 -29.65
C GLU A 588 -8.16 29.69 -30.28
N SER A 589 -7.91 29.65 -31.59
CA SER A 589 -7.46 28.46 -32.32
C SER A 589 -6.86 28.81 -33.68
N ALA A 590 -6.16 27.86 -34.28
CA ALA A 590 -5.70 27.95 -35.67
C ALA A 590 -6.35 26.84 -36.50
N ALA A 591 -6.85 27.18 -37.69
CA ALA A 591 -7.52 26.24 -38.58
C ALA A 591 -6.71 26.02 -39.87
N LEU A 592 -6.54 24.76 -40.23
CA LEU A 592 -6.01 24.31 -41.50
C LEU A 592 -7.17 24.06 -42.47
N VAL A 593 -7.17 24.71 -43.61
CA VAL A 593 -8.23 24.61 -44.64
C VAL A 593 -7.62 24.11 -45.93
N ALA A 594 -8.07 22.93 -46.37
CA ALA A 594 -7.52 22.24 -47.52
C ALA A 594 -8.55 22.04 -48.64
N SER A 595 -8.08 22.10 -49.89
CA SER A 595 -8.91 21.97 -51.10
C SER A 595 -9.04 20.52 -51.59
N GLU A 596 -9.84 20.30 -52.64
CA GLU A 596 -10.29 19.02 -53.23
C GLU A 596 -9.20 18.00 -53.60
N SER A 597 -7.90 18.33 -53.50
CA SER A 597 -6.80 17.42 -53.87
C SER A 597 -5.76 17.19 -52.77
N THR A 598 -6.00 17.68 -51.55
CA THR A 598 -5.00 17.67 -50.49
C THR A 598 -5.14 16.46 -49.58
N GLY A 599 -4.20 15.51 -49.69
CA GLY A 599 -4.11 14.33 -48.83
C GLY A 599 -3.46 14.63 -47.47
N VAL A 600 -2.44 13.85 -47.09
CA VAL A 600 -1.69 14.01 -45.84
C VAL A 600 -1.01 15.38 -45.76
N VAL A 601 -1.17 16.07 -44.64
CA VAL A 601 -0.52 17.36 -44.37
C VAL A 601 0.14 17.32 -43.01
N THR A 602 1.40 17.74 -42.97
CA THR A 602 2.15 17.96 -41.72
C THR A 602 2.08 19.44 -41.36
N PHE A 603 1.87 19.74 -40.09
CA PHE A 603 1.87 21.10 -39.57
C PHE A 603 2.80 21.26 -38.38
N GLU A 604 3.41 22.44 -38.28
CA GLU A 604 4.19 22.90 -37.12
C GLU A 604 3.70 24.29 -36.72
N GLY A 605 3.37 24.48 -35.45
CA GLY A 605 2.91 25.73 -34.88
C GLY A 605 3.64 26.10 -33.58
N ARG A 606 3.65 27.38 -33.25
CA ARG A 606 4.27 27.91 -32.03
C ARG A 606 3.31 28.86 -31.31
N SER A 607 3.24 28.76 -29.99
CA SER A 607 2.50 29.70 -29.16
C SER A 607 3.21 31.05 -29.04
N VAL A 608 2.47 32.04 -28.55
CA VAL A 608 3.05 33.27 -28.00
C VAL A 608 4.07 32.94 -26.89
N SER A 609 5.03 33.84 -26.69
CA SER A 609 6.04 33.70 -25.63
C SER A 609 5.39 33.91 -24.25
N LEU A 610 5.51 32.93 -23.37
CA LEU A 610 4.98 32.98 -22.01
C LEU A 610 6.06 33.52 -21.05
N GLY A 611 5.70 34.51 -20.23
CA GLY A 611 6.59 35.19 -19.29
C GLY A 611 6.65 34.53 -17.90
N ILE A 612 7.41 35.13 -16.98
CA ILE A 612 7.51 34.68 -15.57
C ILE A 612 6.16 34.81 -14.84
N ASP A 613 5.31 35.73 -15.27
CA ASP A 613 3.95 35.94 -14.73
C ASP A 613 2.92 34.92 -15.28
N ASP A 614 3.29 34.11 -16.28
CA ASP A 614 2.46 33.08 -16.91
C ASP A 614 2.83 31.66 -16.42
N ALA A 615 3.43 31.54 -15.23
CA ALA A 615 3.89 30.26 -14.68
C ALA A 615 2.78 29.19 -14.61
N ASP A 616 1.52 29.62 -14.45
CA ASP A 616 0.34 28.76 -14.43
C ASP A 616 0.02 28.14 -15.81
N LEU A 617 0.52 28.73 -16.90
CA LEU A 617 0.34 28.25 -18.29
C LEU A 617 1.46 27.30 -18.77
N VAL A 618 2.47 27.06 -17.92
CA VAL A 618 3.58 26.11 -18.15
C VAL A 618 3.24 24.72 -17.57
N GLY A 619 2.03 24.53 -17.03
CA GLY A 619 1.49 23.26 -16.51
C GLY A 619 1.11 22.24 -17.59
N GLU A 620 0.32 21.22 -17.23
CA GLU A 620 -0.16 20.23 -18.21
C GLU A 620 -1.03 20.90 -19.27
N THR A 621 -0.65 20.75 -20.54
CA THR A 621 -1.46 21.15 -21.68
C THR A 621 -2.08 19.95 -22.38
N ARG A 622 -3.27 20.15 -22.92
CA ARG A 622 -3.97 19.24 -23.82
C ARG A 622 -4.06 19.91 -25.19
N LEU A 623 -3.60 19.20 -26.21
CA LEU A 623 -3.84 19.56 -27.60
C LEU A 623 -5.19 18.98 -28.03
N GLU A 624 -6.03 19.81 -28.63
CA GLU A 624 -7.31 19.43 -29.20
C GLU A 624 -7.24 19.61 -30.71
N LEU A 625 -7.57 18.53 -31.44
CA LEU A 625 -7.69 18.52 -32.89
C LEU A 625 -9.12 18.12 -33.25
N GLU A 626 -9.81 19.00 -33.96
CA GLU A 626 -11.16 18.74 -34.47
C GLU A 626 -11.17 18.88 -35.99
N ALA A 627 -11.40 17.76 -36.70
CA ALA A 627 -11.37 17.73 -38.16
C ALA A 627 -12.76 17.46 -38.74
N THR A 628 -13.15 18.23 -39.76
CA THR A 628 -14.40 18.10 -40.50
C THR A 628 -14.11 17.97 -41.98
N ILE A 629 -14.81 17.05 -42.65
CA ILE A 629 -14.69 16.81 -44.09
C ILE A 629 -15.92 17.30 -44.84
N ALA A 630 -15.71 17.86 -46.04
CA ALA A 630 -16.78 18.16 -46.97
C ALA A 630 -16.89 17.01 -47.99
N VAL A 631 -18.06 16.37 -48.04
CA VAL A 631 -18.40 15.31 -49.00
C VAL A 631 -19.40 15.86 -50.01
N GLU A 632 -19.32 15.41 -51.27
CA GLU A 632 -20.34 15.71 -52.29
C GLU A 632 -21.69 15.11 -51.87
N ASP A 633 -22.76 15.91 -51.88
CA ASP A 633 -24.13 15.40 -51.80
C ASP A 633 -24.42 14.57 -53.07
N GLU A 634 -24.55 13.25 -52.93
CA GLU A 634 -25.12 12.41 -53.98
C GLU A 634 -26.55 12.90 -54.27
N SER A 635 -26.78 13.42 -55.47
CA SER A 635 -28.10 13.85 -55.96
C SER A 635 -28.71 12.88 -56.96
#